data_AF-A0AAN8W2C7-F1
#
_entry.id   AF-A0AAN8W2C7-F1
#
_cell.length_a   1.000
_cell.length_b   1.000
_cell.length_c   1.000
_cell.angle_alpha   90.00
_cell.angle_beta   90.00
_cell.angle_gamma   90.00
#
_symmetry.space_group_name_H-M   'P 1'
#
loop_
_entity.id
_entity.type
_entity.pdbx_description
1 polymer ?
#
loop_
_entity_poly.entity_id
_entity_poly.type
_entity_poly.pdbx_seq_one_letter_code
_entity_poly.pdbx_strand_id
1 'polypeptide(L)'
;MTTQQEREGSSAGNYFDLYRATLKGDWKRAEAIFDQDESALTAKINPFGYNALQIAVELGHATFAVNTINRMPLEALKDGTNSGNTALNVAARSDCINAARALVQRDPDLTQTRCNGDRAPILEAAINGSKAVLQFLCSATRDENPSPFRGNDGAWVLYNAIANGLFVYWMSGRRIGASARPED
;
A
#
# COMPACT_ATOMS: atom_id res chain seq x y z
N MET A 1 -11.50 25.37 -32.89
CA MET A 1 -10.98 23.99 -33.00
C MET A 1 -9.60 23.96 -32.34
N THR A 2 -9.55 24.09 -31.02
CA THR A 2 -8.32 24.26 -30.21
C THR A 2 -8.47 23.44 -28.92
N THR A 3 -8.75 22.14 -29.03
CA THR A 3 -9.33 21.41 -27.89
C THR A 3 -8.78 20.02 -27.60
N GLN A 4 -7.71 19.57 -28.25
CA GLN A 4 -7.12 18.27 -27.91
C GLN A 4 -5.61 18.36 -27.65
N GLN A 5 -4.87 19.03 -28.53
CA GLN A 5 -3.42 19.16 -28.42
C GLN A 5 -2.95 20.09 -27.28
N GLU A 6 -3.73 21.13 -26.95
CA GLU A 6 -3.47 22.00 -25.78
C GLU A 6 -3.86 21.34 -24.45
N ARG A 7 -4.88 20.47 -24.46
CA ARG A 7 -5.30 19.70 -23.27
C ARG A 7 -4.29 18.60 -22.92
N GLU A 8 -3.72 17.94 -23.91
CA GLU A 8 -2.67 16.93 -23.73
C GLU A 8 -1.32 17.56 -23.31
N GLY A 9 -0.98 18.74 -23.85
CA GLY A 9 0.18 19.51 -23.38
C GLY A 9 0.02 20.03 -21.94
N SER A 10 -1.20 20.42 -21.56
CA SER A 10 -1.53 20.84 -20.20
C SER A 10 -1.58 19.68 -19.21
N SER A 11 -2.08 18.50 -19.60
CA SER A 11 -2.14 17.34 -18.70
C SER A 11 -0.75 16.75 -18.42
N ALA A 12 0.13 16.68 -19.43
CA ALA A 12 1.51 16.23 -19.25
C ALA A 12 2.31 17.18 -18.32
N GLY A 13 2.10 18.49 -18.45
CA GLY A 13 2.67 19.48 -17.54
C GLY A 13 2.16 19.34 -16.11
N ASN A 14 0.85 19.13 -15.94
CA ASN A 14 0.23 18.94 -14.63
C ASN A 14 0.68 17.65 -13.93
N TYR A 15 0.86 16.54 -14.67
CA TYR A 15 1.37 15.30 -14.08
C TYR A 15 2.84 15.38 -13.68
N PHE A 16 3.66 16.11 -14.44
CA PHE A 16 5.04 16.38 -14.05
C PHE A 16 5.11 17.25 -12.79
N ASP A 17 4.25 18.25 -12.68
CA ASP A 17 4.14 19.09 -11.49
C ASP A 17 3.61 18.32 -10.27
N LEU A 18 2.64 17.44 -10.48
CA LEU A 18 2.14 16.53 -9.44
C LEU A 18 3.23 15.57 -8.97
N TYR A 19 4.01 15.01 -9.91
CA TYR A 19 5.16 14.18 -9.57
C TYR A 19 6.17 14.94 -8.71
N ARG A 20 6.55 16.16 -9.08
CA ARG A 20 7.45 17.02 -8.29
C ARG A 20 6.88 17.40 -6.93
N ALA A 21 5.59 17.70 -6.83
CA ALA A 21 4.93 18.00 -5.56
C ALA A 21 4.96 16.77 -4.63
N THR A 22 4.66 15.60 -5.19
CA THR A 22 4.67 14.32 -4.45
C THR A 22 6.09 13.97 -3.95
N LEU A 23 7.11 14.17 -4.79
CA LEU A 23 8.52 13.97 -4.41
C LEU A 23 8.97 14.87 -3.24
N LYS A 24 8.36 16.05 -3.10
CA LYS A 24 8.65 17.00 -2.00
C LYS A 24 7.74 16.85 -0.80
N GLY A 25 6.68 16.04 -0.90
CA GLY A 25 5.63 15.96 0.12
C GLY A 25 4.77 17.22 0.21
N ASP A 26 4.73 18.04 -0.84
CA ASP A 26 3.98 19.29 -0.88
C ASP A 26 2.50 19.03 -1.13
N TRP A 27 1.76 18.73 -0.05
CA TRP A 27 0.33 18.44 -0.11
C TRP A 27 -0.46 19.60 -0.70
N LYS A 28 -0.15 20.86 -0.35
CA LYS A 28 -0.94 22.02 -0.82
C LYS A 28 -0.91 22.14 -2.34
N ARG A 29 0.27 21.92 -2.94
CA ARG A 29 0.41 21.98 -4.39
C ARG A 29 -0.25 20.79 -5.08
N ALA A 30 -0.15 19.59 -4.51
CA ALA A 30 -0.84 18.42 -5.05
C ALA A 30 -2.37 18.53 -4.92
N GLU A 31 -2.87 19.03 -3.79
CA GLU A 31 -4.29 19.28 -3.51
C GLU A 31 -4.89 20.24 -4.54
N ALA A 32 -4.20 21.35 -4.84
CA ALA A 32 -4.64 22.27 -5.88
C ALA A 32 -4.73 21.63 -7.27
N ILE A 33 -3.88 20.63 -7.58
CA ILE A 33 -3.95 19.86 -8.82
C ILE A 33 -5.14 18.89 -8.77
N PHE A 34 -5.33 18.18 -7.67
CA PHE A 34 -6.47 17.27 -7.48
C PHE A 34 -7.83 17.99 -7.51
N ASP A 35 -7.89 19.24 -7.04
CA ASP A 35 -9.11 20.06 -7.08
C ASP A 35 -9.44 20.54 -8.49
N GLN A 36 -8.44 20.68 -9.36
CA GLN A 36 -8.64 21.02 -10.77
C GLN A 36 -8.95 19.80 -11.62
N ASP A 37 -8.34 18.66 -11.29
CA ASP A 37 -8.46 17.41 -12.02
C ASP A 37 -8.44 16.21 -11.06
N GLU A 38 -9.63 15.69 -10.75
CA GLU A 38 -9.77 14.51 -9.88
C GLU A 38 -9.13 13.25 -10.50
N SER A 39 -9.00 13.18 -11.83
CA SER A 39 -8.35 12.02 -12.48
C SER A 39 -6.87 11.92 -12.12
N ALA A 40 -6.26 13.03 -11.69
CA ALA A 40 -4.88 13.06 -11.21
C ALA A 40 -4.67 12.25 -9.91
N LEU A 41 -5.73 11.94 -9.15
CA LEU A 41 -5.66 11.07 -7.95
C LEU A 41 -5.26 9.62 -8.31
N THR A 42 -5.70 9.13 -9.48
CA THR A 42 -5.47 7.75 -9.92
C THR A 42 -4.46 7.66 -11.06
N ALA A 43 -4.12 8.79 -11.69
CA ALA A 43 -3.15 8.87 -12.78
C ALA A 43 -1.79 8.26 -12.42
N LYS A 44 -1.19 7.55 -13.38
CA LYS A 44 0.18 7.05 -13.27
C LYS A 44 1.14 8.15 -13.66
N ILE A 45 1.96 8.61 -12.71
CA ILE A 45 2.78 9.83 -12.85
C ILE A 45 4.29 9.53 -12.92
N ASN A 46 4.69 8.26 -12.94
CA ASN A 46 6.07 7.86 -13.16
C ASN A 46 6.18 6.63 -14.10
N PRO A 47 7.38 6.34 -14.65
CA PRO A 47 7.59 5.20 -15.57
C PRO A 47 7.32 3.82 -14.95
N PHE A 48 7.29 3.70 -13.62
CA PHE A 48 6.99 2.46 -12.91
C PHE A 48 5.48 2.22 -12.73
N GLY A 49 4.64 3.13 -13.23
CA GLY A 49 3.19 3.04 -13.12
C GLY A 49 2.68 3.39 -11.73
N TYR A 50 3.39 4.23 -10.99
CA TYR A 50 2.95 4.66 -9.66
C TYR A 50 2.05 5.89 -9.79
N ASN A 51 1.02 5.96 -8.94
CA ASN A 51 0.25 7.18 -8.71
C ASN A 51 0.87 8.01 -7.58
N ALA A 52 0.29 9.19 -7.33
CA ALA A 52 0.76 10.09 -6.27
C ALA A 52 0.74 9.44 -4.87
N LEU A 53 -0.27 8.61 -4.57
CA LEU A 53 -0.34 7.90 -3.30
C LEU A 53 0.84 6.93 -3.13
N GLN A 54 1.11 6.09 -4.12
CA GLN A 54 2.18 5.08 -4.07
C GLN A 54 3.55 5.73 -3.89
N ILE A 55 3.83 6.83 -4.60
CA ILE A 55 5.09 7.58 -4.44
C ILE A 55 5.18 8.22 -3.06
N ALA A 56 4.10 8.83 -2.56
CA ALA A 56 4.09 9.42 -1.22
C ALA A 56 4.32 8.36 -0.12
N VAL A 57 3.76 7.16 -0.29
CA VAL A 57 3.97 6.03 0.63
C VAL A 57 5.41 5.51 0.57
N GLU A 58 5.98 5.38 -0.63
CA GLU A 58 7.35 4.95 -0.85
C GLU A 58 8.36 5.91 -0.20
N LEU A 59 8.11 7.21 -0.29
CA LEU A 59 8.96 8.26 0.28
C LEU A 59 8.67 8.54 1.77
N GLY A 60 7.68 7.87 2.37
CA GLY A 60 7.33 8.07 3.78
C GLY A 60 6.60 9.39 4.07
N HIS A 61 6.02 10.06 3.07
CA HIS A 61 5.19 11.25 3.24
C HIS A 61 3.82 10.88 3.82
N ALA A 62 3.80 10.47 5.09
CA ALA A 62 2.61 9.92 5.76
C ALA A 62 1.38 10.82 5.69
N THR A 63 1.52 12.12 5.96
CA THR A 63 0.40 13.08 5.91
C THR A 63 -0.15 13.20 4.49
N PHE A 64 0.73 13.29 3.49
CA PHE A 64 0.33 13.33 2.08
C PHE A 64 -0.44 12.05 1.73
N ALA A 65 0.11 10.88 2.05
CA ALA A 65 -0.51 9.59 1.77
C ALA A 65 -1.90 9.46 2.40
N VAL A 66 -2.04 9.79 3.69
CA VAL A 66 -3.33 9.74 4.40
C VAL A 66 -4.35 10.68 3.78
N ASN A 67 -3.95 11.91 3.43
CA ASN A 67 -4.84 12.86 2.78
C ASN A 67 -5.28 12.37 1.39
N THR A 68 -4.37 11.80 0.59
CA THR A 68 -4.72 11.19 -0.70
C THR A 68 -5.69 10.01 -0.54
N ILE A 69 -5.45 9.12 0.44
CA ILE A 69 -6.33 7.97 0.73
C ILE A 69 -7.76 8.40 1.06
N ASN A 70 -7.91 9.51 1.79
CA ASN A 70 -9.23 10.05 2.16
C ASN A 70 -9.99 10.61 0.96
N ARG A 71 -9.30 11.04 -0.10
CA ARG A 71 -9.90 11.56 -1.33
C ARG A 71 -10.11 10.51 -2.40
N MET A 72 -9.31 9.44 -2.41
CA MET A 72 -9.41 8.40 -3.44
C MET A 72 -10.67 7.54 -3.28
N PRO A 73 -11.30 7.15 -4.41
CA PRO A 73 -12.35 6.14 -4.40
C PRO A 73 -11.78 4.78 -3.97
N LEU A 74 -12.60 3.98 -3.29
CA LEU A 74 -12.20 2.71 -2.69
C LEU A 74 -11.57 1.75 -3.72
N GLU A 75 -12.21 1.62 -4.88
CA GLU A 75 -11.75 0.73 -5.96
C GLU A 75 -10.34 1.10 -6.45
N ALA A 76 -9.99 2.39 -6.48
CA ALA A 76 -8.68 2.84 -6.93
C ALA A 76 -7.56 2.54 -5.91
N LEU A 77 -7.87 2.19 -4.66
CA LEU A 77 -6.85 1.76 -3.69
C LEU A 77 -6.28 0.37 -4.04
N LYS A 78 -7.04 -0.42 -4.81
CA LYS A 78 -6.63 -1.73 -5.34
C LYS A 78 -5.77 -1.61 -6.60
N ASP A 79 -5.65 -0.41 -7.18
CA ASP A 79 -4.86 -0.19 -8.39
C ASP A 79 -3.40 -0.55 -8.16
N GLY A 80 -2.92 -1.51 -8.93
CA GLY A 80 -1.53 -1.94 -8.93
C GLY A 80 -0.61 -0.96 -9.67
N THR A 81 0.67 -1.01 -9.36
CA THR A 81 1.74 -0.47 -10.22
C THR A 81 1.93 -1.35 -11.46
N ASN A 82 2.89 -1.04 -12.34
CA ASN A 82 3.23 -1.91 -13.47
C ASN A 82 3.67 -3.32 -13.02
N SER A 83 4.14 -3.45 -11.77
CA SER A 83 4.47 -4.73 -11.13
C SER A 83 3.30 -5.32 -10.32
N GLY A 84 2.08 -4.80 -10.47
CA GLY A 84 0.90 -5.25 -9.73
C GLY A 84 0.91 -4.93 -8.23
N ASN A 85 1.85 -4.11 -7.75
CA ASN A 85 1.93 -3.77 -6.32
C ASN A 85 0.87 -2.73 -5.97
N THR A 86 0.00 -3.05 -5.01
CA THR A 86 -0.96 -2.07 -4.46
C THR A 86 -0.26 -1.06 -3.54
N ALA A 87 -0.97 0.01 -3.15
CA ALA A 87 -0.45 0.98 -2.18
C ALA A 87 -0.06 0.33 -0.84
N LEU A 88 -0.75 -0.73 -0.41
CA LEU A 88 -0.41 -1.47 0.82
C LEU A 88 0.89 -2.26 0.69
N ASN A 89 1.15 -2.85 -0.48
CA ASN A 89 2.42 -3.51 -0.76
C ASN A 89 3.59 -2.51 -0.72
N VAL A 90 3.39 -1.29 -1.25
CA VAL A 90 4.39 -0.23 -1.15
C VAL A 90 4.61 0.20 0.31
N ALA A 91 3.55 0.33 1.11
CA ALA A 91 3.67 0.63 2.54
C ALA A 91 4.41 -0.46 3.31
N ALA A 92 4.21 -1.73 2.94
CA ALA A 92 4.92 -2.88 3.47
C ALA A 92 6.40 -2.91 3.07
N ARG A 93 6.79 -2.24 1.99
CA ARG A 93 8.19 -2.10 1.58
C ARG A 93 8.89 -0.95 2.30
N SER A 94 8.19 0.16 2.53
CA SER A 94 8.75 1.38 3.13
C SER A 94 8.55 1.50 4.65
N ASP A 95 8.01 0.48 5.31
CA ASP A 95 7.56 0.48 6.72
C ASP A 95 6.66 1.67 7.10
N CYS A 96 5.86 2.17 6.15
CA CYS A 96 4.99 3.34 6.34
C CYS A 96 3.70 2.95 7.07
N ILE A 97 3.79 2.79 8.39
CA ILE A 97 2.68 2.32 9.24
C ILE A 97 1.43 3.20 9.19
N ASN A 98 1.59 4.51 9.07
CA ASN A 98 0.45 5.44 9.02
C ASN A 98 -0.38 5.24 7.76
N ALA A 99 0.28 5.07 6.60
CA ALA A 99 -0.40 4.75 5.36
C ALA A 99 -1.01 3.34 5.41
N ALA A 100 -0.30 2.35 5.94
CA ALA A 100 -0.81 0.99 6.08
C ALA A 100 -2.10 0.94 6.92
N ARG A 101 -2.14 1.65 8.06
CA ARG A 101 -3.35 1.75 8.90
C ARG A 101 -4.50 2.42 8.17
N ALA A 102 -4.24 3.55 7.52
CA ALA A 102 -5.28 4.28 6.78
C ALA A 102 -5.86 3.44 5.62
N LEU A 103 -5.01 2.72 4.89
CA LEU A 103 -5.43 1.81 3.82
C LEU A 103 -6.31 0.68 4.34
N VAL A 104 -5.86 -0.04 5.39
CA VAL A 104 -6.60 -1.17 5.95
C VAL A 104 -7.90 -0.73 6.65
N GLN A 105 -7.95 0.48 7.20
CA GLN A 105 -9.17 1.06 7.74
C GLN A 105 -10.21 1.38 6.66
N ARG A 106 -9.76 1.78 5.47
CA ARG A 106 -10.65 2.05 4.33
C ARG A 106 -11.12 0.77 3.69
N ASP A 107 -10.21 -0.18 3.47
CA ASP A 107 -10.51 -1.48 2.90
C ASP A 107 -9.66 -2.58 3.56
N PRO A 108 -10.25 -3.39 4.46
CA PRO A 108 -9.57 -4.52 5.08
C PRO A 108 -9.15 -5.60 4.06
N ASP A 109 -9.83 -5.70 2.92
CA ASP A 109 -9.57 -6.73 1.91
C ASP A 109 -8.24 -6.48 1.17
N LEU A 110 -7.69 -5.27 1.26
CA LEU A 110 -6.34 -4.95 0.75
C LEU A 110 -5.27 -5.84 1.37
N THR A 111 -5.49 -6.34 2.59
CA THR A 111 -4.57 -7.26 3.26
C THR A 111 -4.46 -8.62 2.56
N GLN A 112 -5.45 -8.98 1.74
CA GLN A 112 -5.50 -10.20 0.94
C GLN A 112 -5.21 -9.95 -0.55
N THR A 113 -5.12 -8.69 -1.00
CA THR A 113 -4.80 -8.39 -2.40
C THR A 113 -3.35 -8.76 -2.72
N ARG A 114 -3.20 -9.79 -3.54
CA ARG A 114 -1.90 -10.33 -3.95
C ARG A 114 -1.37 -9.56 -5.16
N CYS A 115 -0.10 -9.17 -5.12
CA CYS A 115 0.57 -8.50 -6.24
C CYS A 115 1.07 -9.50 -7.29
N ASN A 116 1.73 -9.03 -8.35
CA ASN A 116 2.29 -9.92 -9.37
C ASN A 116 3.33 -10.87 -8.74
N GLY A 117 3.22 -12.16 -9.09
CA GLY A 117 3.98 -13.22 -8.44
C GLY A 117 3.30 -13.78 -7.20
N ASP A 118 2.00 -13.50 -7.04
CA ASP A 118 1.13 -14.08 -6.03
C ASP A 118 1.69 -13.85 -4.62
N ARG A 119 2.04 -12.61 -4.27
CA ARG A 119 2.56 -12.27 -2.93
C ARG A 119 1.59 -11.41 -2.17
N ALA A 120 1.32 -11.79 -0.93
CA ALA A 120 0.52 -10.99 -0.01
C ALA A 120 1.35 -9.83 0.58
N PRO A 121 0.72 -8.70 0.96
CA PRO A 121 1.42 -7.56 1.56
C PRO A 121 2.24 -7.91 2.81
N ILE A 122 1.82 -8.92 3.58
CA ILE A 122 2.54 -9.39 4.76
C ILE A 122 3.88 -10.05 4.41
N LEU A 123 3.96 -10.73 3.27
CA LEU A 123 5.20 -11.33 2.79
C LEU A 123 6.17 -10.23 2.34
N GLU A 124 5.70 -9.20 1.63
CA GLU A 124 6.52 -8.03 1.30
C GLU A 124 7.05 -7.35 2.57
N ALA A 125 6.23 -7.20 3.63
CA ALA A 125 6.70 -6.65 4.90
C ALA A 125 7.77 -7.51 5.56
N ALA A 126 7.62 -8.84 5.53
CA ALA A 126 8.58 -9.78 6.09
C ALA A 126 9.91 -9.75 5.32
N ILE A 127 9.88 -9.75 3.98
CA ILE A 127 11.06 -9.71 3.12
C ILE A 127 11.86 -8.43 3.36
N ASN A 128 11.18 -7.29 3.43
CA ASN A 128 11.83 -5.98 3.60
C ASN A 128 12.18 -5.66 5.07
N GLY A 129 11.86 -6.55 6.02
CA GLY A 129 12.11 -6.31 7.44
C GLY A 129 11.30 -5.14 8.02
N SER A 130 10.16 -4.80 7.41
CA SER A 130 9.29 -3.69 7.81
C SER A 130 8.53 -4.04 9.09
N LYS A 131 9.18 -3.77 10.23
CA LYS A 131 8.76 -4.23 11.55
C LYS A 131 7.38 -3.72 11.95
N ALA A 132 7.13 -2.42 11.81
CA ALA A 132 5.91 -1.80 12.29
C ALA A 132 4.70 -2.25 11.45
N VAL A 133 4.87 -2.30 10.13
CA VAL A 133 3.84 -2.76 9.20
C VAL A 133 3.64 -4.27 9.33
N LEU A 134 4.68 -5.09 9.47
CA LEU A 134 4.56 -6.53 9.67
C LEU A 134 3.75 -6.85 10.94
N GLN A 135 4.06 -6.18 12.05
CA GLN A 135 3.31 -6.38 13.30
C GLN A 135 1.84 -6.00 13.16
N PHE A 136 1.54 -4.91 12.43
CA PHE A 136 0.18 -4.48 12.17
C PHE A 136 -0.58 -5.42 11.23
N LEU A 137 0.05 -5.89 10.15
CA LEU A 137 -0.55 -6.86 9.23
C LEU A 137 -0.78 -8.21 9.90
N CYS A 138 0.11 -8.65 10.80
CA CYS A 138 -0.11 -9.87 11.59
C CYS A 138 -1.41 -9.85 12.41
N SER A 139 -1.84 -8.68 12.89
CA SER A 139 -3.10 -8.54 13.66
C SER A 139 -4.30 -8.17 12.79
N ALA A 140 -4.08 -7.51 11.65
CA ALA A 140 -5.14 -7.03 10.76
C ALA A 140 -5.53 -8.03 9.66
N THR A 141 -4.60 -8.86 9.21
CA THR A 141 -4.84 -9.84 8.14
C THR A 141 -5.58 -11.05 8.70
N ARG A 142 -6.71 -11.39 8.09
CA ARG A 142 -7.50 -12.57 8.44
C ARG A 142 -6.81 -13.85 7.96
N ASP A 143 -6.91 -14.94 8.73
CA ASP A 143 -6.48 -16.28 8.28
C ASP A 143 -7.57 -16.92 7.39
N GLU A 144 -7.87 -16.25 6.27
CA GLU A 144 -8.86 -16.68 5.27
C GLU A 144 -8.15 -17.23 4.02
N ASN A 145 -8.79 -18.12 3.27
CA ASN A 145 -8.19 -18.76 2.09
C ASN A 145 -8.24 -17.81 0.87
N PRO A 146 -7.13 -17.55 0.13
CA PRO A 146 -5.77 -18.07 0.32
C PRO A 146 -5.05 -17.45 1.52
N SER A 147 -4.66 -18.30 2.48
CA SER A 147 -4.06 -17.83 3.73
C SER A 147 -2.59 -17.47 3.54
N PRO A 148 -2.19 -16.21 3.80
CA PRO A 148 -0.79 -15.82 3.74
C PRO A 148 0.03 -16.36 4.93
N PHE A 149 -0.61 -17.09 5.85
CA PHE A 149 0.00 -17.69 7.03
C PHE A 149 0.19 -19.20 6.92
N ARG A 150 -0.30 -19.83 5.85
CA ARG A 150 -0.27 -21.29 5.67
C ARG A 150 0.51 -21.68 4.43
N GLY A 151 0.90 -22.94 4.36
CA GLY A 151 1.62 -23.49 3.21
C GLY A 151 2.97 -22.80 2.97
N ASN A 152 3.33 -22.67 1.69
CA ASN A 152 4.61 -22.08 1.28
C ASN A 152 4.73 -20.60 1.68
N ASP A 153 3.63 -19.85 1.62
CA ASP A 153 3.59 -18.43 2.02
C ASP A 153 3.91 -18.27 3.50
N GLY A 154 3.23 -19.03 4.35
CA GLY A 154 3.44 -18.97 5.80
C GLY A 154 4.87 -19.33 6.19
N ALA A 155 5.44 -20.35 5.56
CA ALA A 155 6.84 -20.73 5.75
C ALA A 155 7.79 -19.61 5.31
N TRP A 156 7.48 -18.93 4.21
CA TRP A 156 8.33 -17.87 3.69
C TRP A 156 8.24 -16.57 4.51
N VAL A 157 7.05 -16.22 5.00
CA VAL A 157 6.86 -15.14 5.98
C VAL A 157 7.65 -15.43 7.25
N LEU A 158 7.56 -16.66 7.77
CA LEU A 158 8.30 -17.07 8.97
C LEU A 158 9.81 -17.02 8.76
N TYR A 159 10.29 -17.56 7.65
CA TYR A 159 11.72 -17.54 7.29
C TYR A 159 12.26 -16.11 7.25
N ASN A 160 11.60 -15.21 6.52
CA ASN A 160 12.04 -13.82 6.40
C ASN A 160 11.89 -13.05 7.72
N ALA A 161 10.86 -13.34 8.52
CA ALA A 161 10.72 -12.76 9.85
C ALA A 161 11.84 -13.19 10.80
N ILE A 162 12.30 -14.45 10.73
CA ILE A 162 13.46 -14.93 11.49
C ILE A 162 14.74 -14.28 10.97
N ALA A 163 14.95 -14.30 9.65
CA ALA A 163 16.14 -13.72 9.01
C ALA A 163 16.33 -12.22 9.33
N ASN A 164 15.23 -11.47 9.44
CA ASN A 164 15.25 -10.05 9.81
C ASN A 164 15.18 -9.80 11.34
N GLY A 165 15.25 -10.84 12.17
CA GLY A 165 15.20 -10.69 13.64
C GLY A 165 13.83 -10.24 14.19
N LEU A 166 12.77 -10.39 13.40
CA LEU A 166 11.39 -9.99 13.70
C LEU A 166 10.56 -11.13 14.34
N PHE A 167 11.16 -12.29 14.59
CA PHE A 167 10.47 -13.48 15.11
C PHE A 167 9.68 -13.22 16.41
N VAL A 168 10.21 -12.41 17.32
CA VAL A 168 9.50 -12.04 18.58
C VAL A 168 8.22 -11.25 18.33
N TYR A 169 8.15 -10.48 17.24
CA TYR A 169 6.97 -9.69 16.86
C TYR A 169 5.91 -10.56 16.18
N TRP A 170 6.33 -11.55 15.39
CA TRP A 170 5.45 -12.57 14.83
C TRP A 170 4.73 -13.38 15.92
N MET A 171 5.44 -13.75 17.00
CA MET A 171 4.81 -14.44 18.15
C MET A 171 3.89 -13.51 18.97
N SER A 172 4.27 -12.24 19.15
CA SER A 172 3.51 -11.27 19.95
C SER A 172 2.19 -10.84 19.30
N GLY A 173 2.12 -10.84 17.96
CA GLY A 173 0.89 -10.52 17.22
C GLY A 173 -0.19 -11.60 17.31
N ARG A 174 0.18 -12.85 17.62
CA ARG A 174 -0.75 -13.98 17.76
C ARG A 174 -0.95 -14.42 19.22
N ARG A 175 -1.34 -13.50 20.12
CA ARG A 175 -1.97 -13.92 21.38
C ARG A 175 -3.32 -14.58 21.09
N ILE A 176 -3.23 -15.87 20.74
CA ILE A 176 -4.16 -16.97 20.98
C ILE A 176 -5.62 -16.52 21.15
N GLY A 177 -6.31 -16.34 20.02
CA GLY A 177 -7.73 -16.66 19.99
C GLY A 177 -7.85 -18.16 20.17
N ALA A 178 -7.89 -18.62 21.42
CA ALA A 178 -8.33 -19.95 21.75
C ALA A 178 -9.80 -20.06 21.33
N SER A 179 -10.06 -20.43 20.08
CA SER A 179 -11.33 -21.05 19.74
C SER A 179 -11.32 -22.43 20.39
N ALA A 180 -12.18 -22.58 21.37
CA ALA A 180 -12.51 -23.87 21.97
C ALA A 180 -12.75 -24.88 20.86
N ARG A 181 -11.97 -25.97 20.86
CA ARG A 181 -12.43 -27.21 20.25
C ARG A 181 -13.58 -27.72 21.14
N PRO A 182 -14.73 -28.10 20.60
CA PRO A 182 -15.63 -28.97 21.35
C PRO A 182 -14.91 -30.32 21.49
N GLU A 183 -14.83 -30.80 22.73
CA GLU A 183 -14.44 -32.16 23.03
C GLU A 183 -15.59 -33.09 22.62
N ASP A 184 -15.30 -34.06 21.74
CA ASP A 184 -16.02 -35.33 21.61
C ASP A 184 -14.98 -36.46 21.75
#